data_AF-A0A543I8R9-F1
#
_entry.id   AF-A0A543I8R9-F1
#
_cell.length_a   1.000
_cell.length_b   1.000
_cell.length_c   1.000
_cell.angle_alpha   90.00
_cell.angle_beta   90.00
_cell.angle_gamma   90.00
#
_symmetry.space_group_name_H-M   'P 1'
#
loop_
_entity.id
_entity.type
_entity.pdbx_description
1 polymer ?
#
loop_
_entity_poly.entity_id
_entity_poly.type
_entity_poly.pdbx_seq_one_letter_code
_entity_poly.pdbx_strand_id
1 'polypeptide(L)'
;MSTLERRETRGILPDLFDWFDAPFTAPFTSPFSLLRNGEEHAMRVEDYVENGDHVIRAELPGIDPDKDVDITVSNGVLRIHGERREEKKEGRRSEFRYGSFTRSFTLPSDVEVDDIKASYDKGILTVRVPRPKPAEEEPKRIAIEK
;
A
#
# COMPACT_ATOMS: atom_id res chain seq x y z
N MET A 1 -45.95 27.74 15.11
CA MET A 1 -45.81 26.27 15.02
C MET A 1 -45.19 25.95 13.67
N SER A 2 -44.03 25.31 13.72
CA SER A 2 -43.07 25.10 12.64
C SER A 2 -43.49 23.94 11.73
N THR A 3 -43.58 24.19 10.43
CA THR A 3 -43.63 23.15 9.40
C THR A 3 -42.44 23.38 8.47
N LEU A 4 -41.35 22.65 8.72
CA LEU A 4 -40.18 22.62 7.86
C LEU A 4 -40.44 21.62 6.72
N GLU A 5 -40.40 22.12 5.49
CA GLU A 5 -40.25 21.27 4.32
C GLU A 5 -38.93 20.50 4.40
N ARG A 6 -39.02 19.19 4.40
CA ARG A 6 -37.87 18.29 4.37
C ARG A 6 -37.32 18.25 2.94
N ARG A 7 -36.43 19.18 2.64
CA ARG A 7 -35.60 19.19 1.43
C ARG A 7 -34.81 17.88 1.32
N GLU A 8 -35.04 17.16 0.23
CA GLU A 8 -34.18 16.05 -0.19
C GLU A 8 -32.75 16.54 -0.41
N THR A 9 -31.79 15.88 0.24
CA THR A 9 -30.37 15.99 -0.10
C THR A 9 -29.86 14.61 -0.45
N ARG A 10 -29.79 14.34 -1.77
CA ARG A 10 -28.85 13.37 -2.36
C ARG A 10 -27.43 13.77 -1.91
N GLY A 11 -26.88 13.02 -0.97
CA GLY A 11 -25.49 13.10 -0.53
C GLY A 11 -24.73 11.92 -1.12
N ILE A 12 -23.71 12.24 -1.90
CA ILE A 12 -22.90 11.37 -2.75
C ILE A 12 -22.01 10.49 -1.87
N LEU A 13 -22.35 9.22 -1.71
CA LEU A 13 -21.41 8.16 -1.35
C LEU A 13 -21.31 7.25 -2.58
N PRO A 14 -20.18 7.22 -3.30
CA PRO A 14 -19.90 6.14 -4.24
C PRO A 14 -19.63 4.86 -3.45
N ASP A 15 -20.13 3.74 -3.97
CA ASP A 15 -20.10 2.43 -3.32
C ASP A 15 -18.66 1.97 -3.04
N LEU A 16 -18.45 1.43 -1.83
CA LEU A 16 -17.16 0.91 -1.34
C LEU A 16 -16.61 -0.25 -2.19
N PHE A 17 -17.42 -0.86 -3.04
CA PHE A 17 -17.10 -2.03 -3.85
C PHE A 17 -16.46 -1.69 -5.22
N ASP A 18 -16.64 -0.48 -5.76
CA ASP A 18 -16.06 -0.07 -7.06
C ASP A 18 -14.52 0.16 -7.00
N TRP A 19 -13.94 0.14 -5.80
CA TRP A 19 -12.50 0.30 -5.55
C TRP A 19 -11.77 -1.01 -5.23
N PHE A 20 -12.48 -2.13 -5.09
CA PHE A 20 -11.84 -3.46 -4.95
C PHE A 20 -11.44 -4.03 -6.32
N ASP A 21 -12.14 -3.64 -7.39
CA ASP A 21 -11.94 -4.11 -8.77
C ASP A 21 -11.07 -3.16 -9.62
N ALA A 22 -10.46 -2.16 -9.01
CA ALA A 22 -9.52 -1.30 -9.72
C ALA A 22 -8.30 -2.14 -10.14
N PRO A 23 -7.86 -2.07 -11.41
CA PRO A 23 -6.63 -2.72 -11.81
C PRO A 23 -5.53 -2.22 -10.88
N PHE A 24 -4.77 -3.17 -10.34
CA PHE A 24 -3.67 -3.07 -9.38
C PHE A 24 -2.62 -1.96 -9.67
N THR A 25 -2.77 -1.21 -10.78
CA THR A 25 -1.91 -0.16 -11.31
C THR A 25 -2.42 1.28 -11.11
N ALA A 26 -3.39 1.56 -10.23
CA ALA A 26 -3.81 2.95 -9.97
C ALA A 26 -3.04 3.57 -8.79
N PRO A 27 -1.92 4.30 -9.01
CA PRO A 27 -1.40 5.17 -7.98
C PRO A 27 -2.39 6.34 -7.86
N PHE A 28 -2.74 6.72 -6.64
CA PHE A 28 -3.21 8.07 -6.24
C PHE A 28 -4.67 8.28 -5.81
N THR A 29 -5.65 7.41 -6.07
CA THR A 29 -7.07 7.68 -5.69
C THR A 29 -7.67 6.73 -4.66
N SER A 30 -6.89 6.38 -3.62
CA SER A 30 -7.46 5.79 -2.39
C SER A 30 -7.94 6.90 -1.44
N PRO A 31 -9.10 6.78 -0.78
CA PRO A 31 -9.51 7.70 0.29
C PRO A 31 -8.54 7.70 1.48
N PHE A 32 -7.69 6.67 1.63
CA PHE A 32 -6.62 6.66 2.62
C PHE A 32 -5.48 7.64 2.26
N SER A 33 -5.33 8.01 0.98
CA SER A 33 -4.42 9.07 0.53
C SER A 33 -4.98 10.48 0.79
N LEU A 34 -6.29 10.63 1.01
CA LEU A 34 -6.94 11.93 1.25
C LEU A 34 -7.03 12.29 2.74
N LEU A 35 -6.84 11.34 3.66
CA LEU A 35 -6.93 11.61 5.10
C LEU A 35 -5.60 12.00 5.77
N ARG A 36 -4.47 12.01 5.04
CA ARG A 36 -3.16 12.32 5.61
C ARG A 36 -2.70 13.72 5.20
N ASN A 37 -3.22 14.72 5.91
CA ASN A 37 -2.68 16.09 5.91
C ASN A 37 -1.31 16.09 6.62
N GLY A 38 -0.24 16.24 5.85
CA GLY A 38 1.13 16.43 6.34
C GLY A 38 2.12 15.92 5.31
N GLU A 39 3.04 16.78 4.88
CA GLU A 39 4.02 16.58 3.82
C GLU A 39 4.90 15.32 4.00
N GLU A 40 4.36 14.15 3.74
CA GLU A 40 5.13 12.92 3.74
C GLU A 40 5.73 12.69 2.38
N HIS A 41 7.06 12.71 2.38
CA HIS A 41 7.82 12.33 1.22
C HIS A 41 7.45 10.91 0.82
N ALA A 42 6.92 10.76 -0.38
CA ALA A 42 6.58 9.45 -0.91
C ALA A 42 7.85 8.59 -1.03
N MET A 43 7.88 7.49 -0.26
CA MET A 43 8.86 6.43 -0.44
C MET A 43 8.83 5.99 -1.90
N ARG A 44 9.99 6.01 -2.58
CA ARG A 44 10.06 5.52 -3.96
C ARG A 44 10.17 4.01 -3.94
N VAL A 45 9.38 3.39 -4.80
CA VAL A 45 9.20 1.95 -4.83
C VAL A 45 9.15 1.44 -6.27
N GLU A 46 9.64 0.22 -6.48
CA GLU A 46 9.33 -0.63 -7.62
C GLU A 46 8.33 -1.69 -7.16
N ASP A 47 7.38 -2.03 -8.01
CA ASP A 47 6.33 -3.02 -7.76
C ASP A 47 6.16 -3.86 -9.02
N TYR A 48 6.38 -5.17 -8.90
CA TYR A 48 6.32 -6.11 -10.03
C TYR A 48 6.07 -7.54 -9.56
N VAL A 49 5.84 -8.44 -10.52
CA VAL A 49 5.71 -9.88 -10.28
C VAL A 49 6.96 -10.60 -10.78
N GLU A 50 7.53 -11.48 -9.97
CA GLU A 50 8.72 -12.28 -10.29
C GLU A 50 8.51 -13.72 -9.80
N ASN A 51 8.64 -14.69 -10.70
CA ASN A 51 8.45 -16.12 -10.39
C ASN A 51 7.10 -16.48 -9.74
N GLY A 52 6.06 -15.68 -9.99
CA GLY A 52 4.73 -15.84 -9.40
C GLY A 52 4.54 -15.07 -8.10
N ASP A 53 5.61 -14.61 -7.46
CA ASP A 53 5.56 -13.79 -6.26
C ASP A 53 5.37 -12.32 -6.62
N HIS A 54 4.67 -11.59 -5.75
CA HIS A 54 4.60 -10.15 -5.81
C HIS A 54 5.78 -9.55 -5.06
N VAL A 55 6.58 -8.73 -5.74
CA VAL A 55 7.81 -8.16 -5.22
C VAL A 55 7.70 -6.64 -5.17
N ILE A 56 7.92 -6.10 -3.97
CA ILE A 56 7.99 -4.67 -3.71
C ILE A 56 9.43 -4.34 -3.31
N ARG A 57 10.04 -3.36 -3.96
CA ARG A 57 11.38 -2.86 -3.61
C ARG A 57 11.29 -1.39 -3.25
N ALA A 58 11.84 -0.97 -2.11
CA ALA A 58 11.87 0.41 -1.66
C ALA A 58 13.31 0.92 -1.52
N GLU A 59 13.61 2.09 -2.09
CA GLU A 59 14.91 2.74 -1.93
C GLU A 59 15.01 3.47 -0.59
N LEU A 60 15.73 2.85 0.34
CA LEU A 60 15.90 3.30 1.71
C LEU A 60 17.39 3.39 2.08
N PRO A 61 18.22 4.18 1.36
CA PRO A 61 19.65 4.24 1.64
C PRO A 61 19.95 4.92 2.97
N GLY A 62 20.95 4.38 3.69
CA GLY A 62 21.52 5.01 4.88
C GLY A 62 20.59 5.04 6.10
N ILE A 63 19.67 4.08 6.22
CA ILE A 63 18.86 3.86 7.43
C ILE A 63 19.21 2.51 8.04
N ASP A 64 18.96 2.36 9.34
CA ASP A 64 19.11 1.08 10.04
C ASP A 64 17.79 0.30 9.95
N PRO A 65 17.70 -0.81 9.18
CA PRO A 65 16.43 -1.52 8.98
C PRO A 65 15.82 -2.06 10.28
N ASP A 66 16.64 -2.41 11.28
CA ASP A 66 16.13 -2.98 12.53
C ASP A 66 15.55 -1.92 13.47
N LYS A 67 15.90 -0.64 13.28
CA LYS A 67 15.48 0.46 14.15
C LYS A 67 14.56 1.46 13.48
N ASP A 68 14.77 1.69 12.20
CA ASP A 68 14.19 2.81 11.45
C ASP A 68 13.15 2.34 10.41
N VAL A 69 12.90 1.03 10.29
CA VAL A 69 11.90 0.46 9.36
C VAL A 69 10.90 -0.41 10.12
N ASP A 70 9.63 -0.24 9.80
CA ASP A 70 8.53 -1.05 10.31
C ASP A 70 7.67 -1.55 9.13
N ILE A 71 7.39 -2.85 9.12
CA ILE A 71 6.59 -3.52 8.10
C ILE A 71 5.44 -4.23 8.79
N THR A 72 4.22 -3.80 8.51
CA THR A 72 3.01 -4.32 9.15
C THR A 72 1.99 -4.75 8.10
N VAL A 73 1.20 -5.76 8.43
CA VAL A 73 0.01 -6.13 7.65
C VAL A 73 -1.21 -6.01 8.56
N SER A 74 -2.21 -5.27 8.10
CA SER A 74 -3.50 -5.15 8.79
C SER A 74 -4.61 -5.00 7.77
N ASN A 75 -5.70 -5.75 7.95
CA ASN A 75 -6.88 -5.68 7.08
C ASN A 75 -6.55 -5.84 5.58
N GLY A 76 -5.66 -6.77 5.23
CA GLY A 76 -5.22 -6.99 3.85
C GLY A 76 -4.33 -5.88 3.28
N VAL A 77 -3.82 -4.96 4.11
CA VAL A 77 -2.94 -3.87 3.68
C VAL A 77 -1.56 -4.07 4.29
N LEU A 78 -0.56 -4.24 3.43
CA LEU A 78 0.86 -4.16 3.78
C LEU A 78 1.28 -2.70 3.85
N ARG A 79 1.83 -2.28 4.99
CA ARG A 79 2.38 -0.95 5.21
C ARG A 79 3.87 -1.05 5.47
N ILE A 80 4.65 -0.31 4.67
CA ILE A 80 6.07 -0.07 4.89
C ILE A 80 6.21 1.34 5.42
N HIS A 81 6.70 1.46 6.64
CA HIS A 81 7.01 2.73 7.29
C HIS A 81 8.53 2.80 7.50
N GLY A 82 9.09 3.99 7.32
CA GLY A 82 10.45 4.22 7.79
C GLY A 82 10.70 5.68 8.14
N GLU A 83 11.80 5.89 8.86
CA GLU A 83 12.21 7.21 9.34
C GLU A 83 13.68 7.46 8.98
N ARG A 84 13.97 8.60 8.34
CA ARG A 84 15.35 9.05 8.18
C ARG A 84 15.60 10.24 9.11
N ARG A 85 16.45 10.03 10.12
CA ARG A 85 16.79 11.05 11.10
C ARG A 85 17.75 12.09 10.53
N GLU A 86 17.52 13.35 10.89
CA GLU A 86 18.41 14.45 10.56
C GLU A 86 19.46 14.65 11.66
N GLU A 87 20.74 14.65 11.28
CA GLU A 87 21.80 15.18 12.14
C GLU A 87 22.00 16.68 11.88
N LYS A 88 21.75 17.51 12.90
CA LYS A 88 22.02 18.95 12.85
C LYS A 88 23.53 19.19 12.91
N LYS A 89 24.09 19.74 11.83
CA LYS A 89 25.49 20.17 11.75
C LYS A 89 25.54 21.60 11.22
N GLU A 90 26.32 22.47 11.87
CA GLU A 90 26.49 23.86 11.44
C GLU A 90 27.14 23.93 10.04
N GLY A 91 26.71 24.87 9.21
CA GLY A 91 27.21 25.05 7.84
C GLY A 91 26.83 23.94 6.85
N ARG A 92 25.94 23.00 7.24
CA ARG A 92 25.48 21.92 6.38
C ARG A 92 24.47 22.42 5.35
N ARG A 93 24.73 22.16 4.07
CA ARG A 93 23.71 22.17 3.00
C ARG A 93 23.34 20.73 2.68
N SER A 94 22.05 20.42 2.62
CA SER A 94 21.53 19.08 2.36
C SER A 94 20.44 19.14 1.30
N GLU A 95 20.51 18.25 0.33
CA GLU A 95 19.42 17.96 -0.62
C GLU A 95 18.65 16.69 -0.21
N PHE A 96 19.10 16.04 0.87
CA PHE A 96 18.44 14.85 1.39
C PHE A 96 17.16 15.24 2.12
N ARG A 97 16.17 14.37 1.97
CA ARG A 97 14.89 14.43 2.67
C ARG A 97 14.98 13.62 3.95
N TYR A 98 14.53 14.20 5.05
CA TYR A 98 14.47 13.61 6.38
C TYR A 98 13.02 13.52 6.86
N GLY A 99 12.82 12.83 7.98
CA GLY A 99 11.52 12.56 8.57
C GLY A 99 10.97 11.20 8.17
N SER A 100 9.70 10.99 8.47
CA SER A 100 8.99 9.74 8.21
C SER A 100 8.48 9.67 6.78
N PHE A 101 8.50 8.47 6.22
CA PHE A 101 7.89 8.14 4.95
C PHE A 101 7.11 6.84 5.09
N THR A 102 5.98 6.74 4.39
CA THR A 102 5.12 5.56 4.45
C THR A 102 4.64 5.21 3.06
N ARG A 103 4.59 3.92 2.75
CA ARG A 103 3.86 3.39 1.59
C ARG A 103 3.00 2.20 2.00
N SER A 104 1.83 2.10 1.38
CA SER A 104 0.89 1.01 1.63
C SER A 104 0.51 0.34 0.32
N PHE A 105 0.35 -0.98 0.38
CA PHE A 105 0.01 -1.86 -0.73
C PHE A 105 -1.13 -2.77 -0.30
N THR A 106 -2.17 -2.86 -1.12
CA THR A 106 -3.23 -3.84 -0.92
C THR A 106 -2.70 -5.21 -1.32
N LEU A 107 -2.81 -6.17 -0.41
CA LEU A 107 -2.47 -7.55 -0.67
C LEU A 107 -3.67 -8.30 -1.27
N PRO A 108 -3.43 -9.32 -2.12
CA PRO A 108 -4.46 -10.29 -2.46
C PRO A 108 -5.07 -10.93 -1.21
N SER A 109 -6.35 -11.30 -1.28
CA SER A 109 -7.13 -11.80 -0.14
C SER A 109 -6.68 -13.15 0.41
N ASP A 110 -5.85 -13.85 -0.36
CA ASP A 110 -5.40 -15.22 -0.16
C ASP A 110 -3.93 -15.31 0.28
N VAL A 111 -3.32 -14.18 0.64
CA VAL A 111 -1.95 -14.14 1.17
C VAL A 111 -1.92 -14.54 2.64
N GLU A 112 -1.13 -15.57 2.95
CA GLU A 112 -0.74 -15.90 4.32
C GLU A 112 0.37 -14.95 4.78
N VAL A 113 0.12 -14.20 5.86
CA VAL A 113 1.05 -13.15 6.34
C VAL A 113 2.39 -13.73 6.79
N ASP A 114 2.37 -14.93 7.38
CA ASP A 114 3.58 -15.62 7.87
C ASP A 114 4.53 -16.04 6.74
N ASP A 115 4.05 -16.08 5.50
CA ASP A 115 4.86 -16.43 4.32
C ASP A 115 5.53 -15.21 3.66
N ILE A 116 5.17 -13.99 4.08
CA ILE A 116 5.77 -12.76 3.57
C ILE A 116 7.22 -12.65 4.08
N LYS A 117 8.15 -12.40 3.16
CA LYS A 117 9.58 -12.25 3.49
C LYS A 117 10.08 -10.86 3.17
N ALA A 118 10.82 -10.28 4.10
CA ALA A 118 11.53 -9.01 3.91
C ALA A 118 13.04 -9.23 3.98
N SER A 119 13.78 -8.50 3.16
CA SER A 119 15.24 -8.48 3.17
C SER A 119 15.74 -7.07 2.85
N TYR A 120 16.89 -6.70 3.41
CA TYR A 120 17.50 -5.40 3.18
C TYR A 120 18.95 -5.58 2.75
N ASP A 121 19.30 -5.10 1.57
CA ASP A 121 20.67 -5.12 1.04
C ASP A 121 20.99 -3.80 0.35
N LYS A 122 22.17 -3.24 0.63
CA LYS A 122 22.71 -2.04 -0.05
C LYS A 122 21.73 -0.87 -0.19
N GLY A 123 20.94 -0.60 0.85
CA GLY A 123 19.99 0.52 0.82
C GLY A 123 18.64 0.19 0.19
N ILE A 124 18.38 -1.05 -0.19
CA ILE A 124 17.11 -1.47 -0.80
C ILE A 124 16.41 -2.48 0.11
N LEU A 125 15.21 -2.11 0.57
CA LEU A 125 14.29 -3.05 1.20
C LEU A 125 13.55 -3.81 0.09
N THR A 126 13.54 -5.13 0.16
CA THR A 126 12.77 -6.01 -0.74
C THR A 126 11.78 -6.81 0.08
N VAL A 127 10.49 -6.63 -0.19
CA VAL A 127 9.40 -7.41 0.38
C VAL A 127 8.85 -8.34 -0.70
N ARG A 128 8.84 -9.64 -0.43
CA ARG A 128 8.26 -10.67 -1.28
C ARG A 128 6.99 -11.20 -0.63
N VAL A 129 5.90 -11.12 -1.37
CA VAL A 129 4.59 -11.61 -1.00
C VAL A 129 4.27 -12.79 -1.92
N PRO A 130 4.33 -14.03 -1.41
CA PRO A 130 3.94 -15.19 -2.19
C PRO A 130 2.49 -15.06 -2.64
N ARG A 131 2.23 -15.32 -3.92
CA ARG A 131 0.85 -15.45 -4.40
C ARG A 131 0.50 -16.93 -4.49
N PRO A 132 -0.69 -17.33 -4.04
CA PRO A 132 -1.21 -18.64 -4.35
C PRO A 132 -1.21 -18.82 -5.87
N LYS A 133 -0.74 -19.98 -6.33
CA LYS A 133 -0.86 -20.32 -7.74
C LYS A 133 -2.35 -20.30 -8.06
N PRO A 134 -2.79 -19.61 -9.14
CA PRO A 134 -4.16 -19.74 -9.58
C PRO A 134 -4.43 -21.24 -9.76
N ALA A 135 -5.42 -21.77 -9.05
CA ALA A 135 -5.91 -23.10 -9.36
C ALA A 135 -6.29 -23.06 -10.85
N GLU A 136 -5.81 -24.01 -11.64
CA GLU A 136 -6.32 -24.21 -12.99
C GLU A 136 -7.79 -24.61 -12.84
N GLU A 137 -8.68 -23.62 -12.81
CA GLU A 137 -10.10 -23.87 -12.74
C GLU A 137 -10.53 -24.43 -14.10
N GLU A 138 -10.79 -25.74 -14.14
CA GLU A 138 -11.43 -26.34 -15.30
C GLU A 138 -12.76 -25.62 -15.59
N PRO A 139 -13.06 -25.30 -16.86
CA PRO A 139 -14.25 -24.53 -17.20
C PRO A 139 -15.51 -25.27 -16.72
N LYS A 140 -16.23 -24.66 -15.77
CA LYS A 140 -17.51 -25.20 -15.28
C LYS A 140 -18.61 -24.92 -16.31
N ARG A 141 -19.19 -25.97 -16.86
CA ARG A 141 -20.37 -25.87 -17.73
C ARG A 141 -21.60 -25.48 -16.90
N ILE A 142 -22.23 -24.36 -17.21
CA ILE A 142 -23.50 -23.93 -16.60
C ILE A 142 -24.67 -24.51 -17.39
N ALA A 143 -25.62 -25.15 -16.71
CA ALA A 143 -26.84 -25.67 -17.32
C ALA A 143 -27.84 -24.53 -17.57
N ILE A 144 -28.52 -24.56 -18.71
CA ILE A 144 -29.62 -23.63 -19.03
C ILE A 144 -30.93 -24.26 -18.54
N GLU A 145 -31.60 -23.64 -17.58
CA GLU A 145 -32.95 -24.02 -17.16
C GLU A 145 -34.00 -23.51 -18.18
N LYS A 146 -35.07 -24.28 -18.37
CA LYS A 146 -36.21 -23.97 -19.25
C LYS A 146 -37.50 -23.92 -18.45
#